data_AF-A0A2D5JMG1-F1
#
_entry.id   AF-A0A2D5JMG1-F1
#
_cell.length_a   1.000
_cell.length_b   1.000
_cell.length_c   1.000
_cell.angle_alpha   90.00
_cell.angle_beta   90.00
_cell.angle_gamma   90.00
#
_symmetry.space_group_name_H-M   'P 1'
#
loop_
_entity.id
_entity.type
_entity.pdbx_description
1 polymer ?
#
loop_
_entity_poly.entity_id
_entity_poly.type
_entity_poly.pdbx_seq_one_letter_code
_entity_poly.pdbx_strand_id
1 'polypeptide(L)'
;MKLSVVKYKNYGCTMTSGDDTDDYEHKFYWSFYELNNGKVIVLNHTEYWENDKLVDNGFDYTYGSSELKNGKIIKYEFGNAEPDDLNAMSEEFYDYFESNPPIKDLKNLTYPTKQEEECVEVFFKKQLMDRKDEKTNVTFL
;
A
#
# COMPACT_ATOMS: atom_id res chain seq x y z
N MET A 1 -19.46 15.40 -0.40
CA MET A 1 -18.21 15.92 -1.00
C MET A 1 -17.62 14.80 -1.87
N LYS A 2 -17.03 15.11 -3.03
CA LYS A 2 -16.38 14.07 -3.86
C LYS A 2 -15.06 13.65 -3.19
N LEU A 3 -14.77 12.35 -3.11
CA LEU A 3 -13.51 11.87 -2.57
C LEU A 3 -12.33 12.28 -3.46
N SER A 4 -11.20 12.58 -2.83
CA SER A 4 -9.94 12.87 -3.49
C SER A 4 -8.78 12.49 -2.57
N VAL A 5 -7.66 12.09 -3.16
CA VAL A 5 -6.37 11.96 -2.46
C VAL A 5 -5.87 13.35 -2.10
N VAL A 6 -5.41 13.55 -0.87
CA VAL A 6 -4.81 14.81 -0.37
C VAL A 6 -3.32 14.69 -0.10
N LYS A 7 -2.84 13.48 0.21
CA LYS A 7 -1.42 13.15 0.20
C LYS A 7 -1.18 11.67 -0.02
N TYR A 8 0.00 11.31 -0.51
CA TYR A 8 0.39 9.92 -0.71
C TYR A 8 1.89 9.70 -0.48
N LYS A 9 2.27 8.43 -0.31
CA LYS A 9 3.67 7.95 -0.31
C LYS A 9 3.72 6.59 -1.03
N ASN A 10 4.65 6.44 -1.96
CA ASN A 10 4.90 5.19 -2.69
C ASN A 10 6.19 4.55 -2.19
N TYR A 11 6.15 3.26 -1.85
CA TYR A 11 7.32 2.48 -1.45
C TYR A 11 7.91 1.65 -2.60
N GLY A 12 7.18 1.58 -3.72
CA GLY A 12 7.52 0.75 -4.86
C GLY A 12 7.44 -0.74 -4.56
N CYS A 13 8.21 -1.53 -5.29
CA CYS A 13 8.30 -2.98 -5.04
C CYS A 13 8.96 -3.21 -3.69
N THR A 14 8.22 -3.75 -2.72
CA THR A 14 8.74 -4.03 -1.36
C THR A 14 9.03 -5.50 -1.14
N MET A 15 8.39 -6.38 -1.92
CA MET A 15 8.57 -7.82 -1.85
C MET A 15 8.47 -8.44 -3.25
N THR A 16 9.18 -9.54 -3.42
CA THR A 16 9.09 -10.44 -4.58
C THR A 16 8.96 -11.86 -4.05
N SER A 17 8.15 -12.70 -4.71
CA SER A 17 8.13 -14.15 -4.49
C SER A 17 8.58 -14.90 -5.74
N GLY A 18 9.11 -16.10 -5.56
CA GLY A 18 9.72 -16.93 -6.61
C GLY A 18 11.23 -16.96 -6.45
N ASP A 19 11.85 -18.11 -6.67
CA ASP A 19 13.31 -18.26 -6.75
C ASP A 19 13.79 -17.98 -8.18
N ASP A 20 15.08 -17.67 -8.35
CA ASP A 20 15.70 -17.40 -9.68
C ASP A 20 15.53 -18.56 -10.70
N THR A 21 15.13 -19.75 -10.22
CA THR A 21 14.89 -20.94 -11.04
C THR A 21 13.42 -21.19 -11.35
N ASP A 22 12.51 -20.39 -10.79
CA ASP A 22 11.07 -20.56 -10.95
C ASP A 22 10.59 -19.86 -12.21
N ASP A 23 9.68 -20.51 -12.94
CA ASP A 23 9.02 -19.91 -14.09
C ASP A 23 8.02 -18.81 -13.68
N TYR A 24 7.71 -18.69 -12.37
CA TYR A 24 6.70 -17.80 -11.81
C TYR A 24 7.31 -16.85 -10.78
N GLU A 25 7.08 -15.55 -10.96
CA GLU A 25 7.50 -14.50 -10.04
C GLU A 25 6.28 -13.63 -9.69
N HIS A 26 6.11 -13.26 -8.42
CA HIS A 26 5.14 -12.22 -8.06
C HIS A 26 5.85 -11.01 -7.49
N LYS A 27 5.44 -9.82 -7.92
CA LYS A 27 5.97 -8.54 -7.42
C LYS A 27 4.88 -7.80 -6.67
N PHE A 28 5.21 -7.32 -5.49
CA PHE A 28 4.25 -6.67 -4.61
C PHE A 28 4.67 -5.22 -4.36
N TYR A 29 3.79 -4.30 -4.76
CA TYR A 29 4.03 -2.87 -4.72
C TYR A 29 3.09 -2.20 -3.72
N TRP A 30 3.66 -1.43 -2.78
CA TRP A 30 2.87 -0.75 -1.76
C TRP A 30 2.87 0.76 -1.89
N SER A 31 1.68 1.34 -1.72
CA SER A 31 1.47 2.78 -1.67
C SER A 31 0.34 3.15 -0.71
N PHE A 32 0.42 4.35 -0.14
CA PHE A 32 -0.43 4.81 0.95
C PHE A 32 -1.03 6.16 0.59
N TYR A 33 -2.34 6.33 0.85
CA TYR A 33 -3.11 7.50 0.40
C TYR A 33 -4.00 8.01 1.52
N GLU A 34 -3.83 9.27 1.91
CA GLU A 34 -4.84 9.95 2.72
C GLU A 34 -5.88 10.57 1.78
N LEU A 35 -7.15 10.33 2.09
CA LEU A 35 -8.28 10.93 1.40
C LEU A 35 -8.77 12.18 2.13
N ASN A 36 -9.52 13.05 1.44
CA ASN A 36 -10.10 14.26 2.02
C ASN A 36 -11.13 14.02 3.16
N ASN A 37 -11.50 12.76 3.44
CA ASN A 37 -12.28 12.35 4.60
C ASN A 37 -11.41 11.95 5.81
N GLY A 38 -10.08 12.11 5.73
CA GLY A 38 -9.10 11.83 6.78
C GLY A 38 -8.72 10.36 6.92
N LYS A 39 -9.29 9.46 6.10
CA LYS A 39 -8.91 8.04 6.13
C LYS A 39 -7.67 7.80 5.28
N VAL A 40 -6.83 6.88 5.75
CA VAL A 40 -5.70 6.36 4.98
C VAL A 40 -6.08 5.03 4.37
N ILE A 41 -5.87 4.91 3.06
CA ILE A 41 -6.01 3.66 2.30
C ILE A 41 -4.61 3.16 1.97
N VAL A 42 -4.38 1.87 2.21
CA VAL A 42 -3.18 1.15 1.79
C VAL A 42 -3.53 0.36 0.55
N LEU A 43 -2.78 0.56 -0.52
CA LEU A 43 -2.88 -0.19 -1.76
C LEU A 43 -1.72 -1.17 -1.85
N ASN A 44 -2.04 -2.44 -2.07
CA ASN A 44 -1.11 -3.45 -2.56
C ASN A 44 -1.46 -3.74 -4.02
N HIS A 45 -0.57 -3.37 -4.94
CA HIS A 45 -0.64 -3.79 -6.34
C HIS A 45 0.25 -5.03 -6.50
N THR A 46 -0.35 -6.16 -6.90
CA THR A 46 0.36 -7.41 -7.11
C THR A 46 0.45 -7.68 -8.60
N GLU A 47 1.65 -7.94 -9.10
CA GLU A 47 1.87 -8.40 -10.47
C GLU A 47 2.26 -9.87 -10.47
N TYR A 48 1.67 -10.62 -11.40
CA TYR A 48 1.96 -12.03 -11.64
C TYR A 48 2.73 -12.17 -12.94
N TRP A 49 3.92 -12.74 -12.87
CA TRP A 49 4.84 -12.91 -14.00
C TRP A 49 5.08 -14.39 -14.26
N GLU A 50 5.09 -14.77 -15.53
CA GLU A 50 5.48 -16.10 -16.00
C GLU A 50 6.54 -15.94 -17.10
N ASN A 51 7.72 -16.54 -16.95
CA ASN A 51 8.81 -16.46 -17.94
C ASN A 51 9.11 -15.01 -18.38
N ASP A 52 9.34 -14.11 -17.41
CA ASP A 52 9.58 -12.67 -17.60
C ASP A 52 8.45 -11.89 -18.31
N LYS A 53 7.23 -12.45 -18.36
CA LYS A 53 6.06 -11.77 -18.94
C LYS A 53 4.99 -11.57 -17.89
N LEU A 54 4.51 -10.33 -17.78
CA LEU A 54 3.34 -10.00 -16.98
C LEU A 54 2.12 -10.73 -17.55
N VAL A 55 1.54 -11.64 -16.78
CA VAL A 55 0.35 -12.41 -17.16
C VAL A 55 -0.93 -11.86 -16.55
N ASP A 56 -0.84 -11.32 -15.33
CA ASP A 56 -1.99 -10.75 -14.61
C ASP A 56 -1.54 -9.70 -13.57
N ASN A 57 -2.48 -8.91 -13.06
CA ASN A 57 -2.28 -8.08 -11.89
C ASN A 57 -3.56 -7.91 -11.07
N GLY A 58 -3.38 -7.64 -9.78
CA GLY A 58 -4.46 -7.41 -8.83
C GLY A 58 -4.22 -6.18 -7.96
N PHE A 59 -5.31 -5.63 -7.42
CA PHE A 59 -5.29 -4.55 -6.46
C PHE A 59 -6.04 -4.95 -5.21
N ASP A 60 -5.37 -4.85 -4.07
CA ASP A 60 -5.95 -5.04 -2.75
C ASP A 60 -5.91 -3.73 -1.96
N TYR A 61 -7.00 -3.45 -1.25
CA TYR A 61 -7.18 -2.22 -0.50
C TYR A 61 -7.50 -2.52 0.97
N THR A 62 -6.78 -1.89 1.87
CA THR A 62 -7.09 -1.94 3.31
C THR A 62 -7.10 -0.53 3.89
N TYR A 63 -7.72 -0.38 5.06
CA TYR A 63 -7.52 0.83 5.83
C TYR A 63 -6.15 0.78 6.50
N GLY A 64 -5.44 1.90 6.48
CA GLY A 64 -4.22 2.10 7.26
C GLY A 64 -4.48 2.20 8.76
N SER A 65 -5.68 1.88 9.24
CA SER A 65 -6.01 1.90 10.67
C SER A 65 -6.91 0.73 11.05
N SER A 66 -6.73 0.22 12.27
CA SER A 66 -7.51 -0.88 12.84
C SER A 66 -7.79 -0.64 14.32
N GLU A 67 -9.01 -0.94 14.77
CA GLU A 67 -9.39 -0.93 16.19
C GLU A 67 -9.33 -2.36 16.75
N LEU A 68 -8.59 -2.55 17.84
CA LEU A 68 -8.49 -3.81 18.56
C LEU A 68 -9.66 -4.02 19.53
N LYS A 69 -9.90 -5.27 19.93
CA LYS A 69 -10.96 -5.62 20.91
C LYS A 69 -10.84 -4.90 22.26
N ASN A 70 -9.63 -4.47 22.62
CA ASN A 70 -9.37 -3.69 23.84
C ASN A 70 -9.55 -2.16 23.66
N GLY A 71 -9.98 -1.71 22.48
CA GLY A 71 -10.18 -0.30 22.14
C GLY A 71 -8.92 0.45 21.69
N LYS A 72 -7.74 -0.20 21.67
CA LYS A 72 -6.53 0.41 21.09
C LYS A 72 -6.71 0.56 19.58
N ILE A 73 -6.35 1.74 19.06
CA ILE A 73 -6.29 2.02 17.63
C ILE A 73 -4.84 1.94 17.18
N ILE A 74 -4.57 1.11 16.18
CA ILE A 74 -3.31 1.08 15.43
C ILE A 74 -3.57 1.85 14.14
N LYS A 75 -2.68 2.78 13.80
CA LYS A 75 -2.77 3.58 12.58
C LYS A 75 -1.39 3.73 11.96
N TYR A 76 -1.34 3.66 10.64
CA TYR A 76 -0.22 4.12 9.85
C TYR A 76 -0.10 5.64 9.99
N GLU A 77 1.13 6.08 10.20
CA GLU A 77 1.50 7.49 10.11
C GLU A 77 2.54 7.61 9.00
N PHE A 78 2.40 8.63 8.17
CA PHE A 78 3.36 8.88 7.09
C PHE A 78 4.71 9.27 7.71
N GLY A 79 5.72 8.44 7.47
CA GLY A 79 7.07 8.72 7.94
C GLY A 79 7.89 9.56 6.96
N ASN A 80 9.11 9.89 7.39
CA ASN A 80 10.00 10.84 6.73
C ASN A 80 11.18 10.17 6.02
N ALA A 81 11.17 8.84 5.82
CA ALA A 81 12.19 8.18 5.03
C ALA A 81 12.24 8.76 3.60
N GLU A 82 13.43 9.14 3.17
CA GLU A 82 13.70 9.71 1.85
C GLU A 82 13.81 8.60 0.79
N PRO A 83 13.40 8.83 -0.47
CA PRO A 83 13.37 7.80 -1.51
C PRO A 83 14.70 7.10 -1.81
N ASP A 84 15.80 7.81 -1.65
CA ASP A 84 17.16 7.34 -1.92
C ASP A 84 17.77 6.58 -0.72
N ASP A 85 17.19 6.71 0.47
CA ASP A 85 17.53 5.90 1.64
C ASP A 85 16.71 4.60 1.65
N LEU A 86 17.23 3.60 0.94
CA LEU A 86 16.58 2.28 0.82
C LEU A 86 16.39 1.59 2.17
N ASN A 87 17.31 1.80 3.12
CA ASN A 87 17.22 1.18 4.44
C ASN A 87 16.11 1.84 5.25
N ALA A 88 16.06 3.17 5.31
CA ALA A 88 15.01 3.89 6.02
C ALA A 88 13.62 3.64 5.41
N MET A 89 13.52 3.57 4.07
CA MET A 89 12.27 3.25 3.38
C MET A 89 11.79 1.83 3.70
N SER A 90 12.72 0.87 3.77
CA SER A 90 12.42 -0.50 4.15
C SER A 90 11.98 -0.57 5.61
N GLU A 91 12.76 0.01 6.53
CA GLU A 91 12.45 0.03 7.97
C GLU A 91 11.06 0.63 8.23
N GLU A 92 10.77 1.80 7.66
CA GLU A 92 9.47 2.47 7.81
C GLU A 92 8.30 1.62 7.29
N PHE A 93 8.47 0.95 6.15
CA PHE A 93 7.45 0.05 5.60
C PHE A 93 7.24 -1.17 6.50
N TYR A 94 8.32 -1.85 6.90
CA TYR A 94 8.24 -3.09 7.69
C TYR A 94 7.76 -2.83 9.12
N ASP A 95 8.12 -1.70 9.73
CA ASP A 95 7.57 -1.26 11.02
C ASP A 95 6.03 -1.19 10.96
N TYR A 96 5.48 -0.62 9.89
CA TYR A 96 4.03 -0.64 9.68
C TYR A 96 3.53 -2.07 9.39
N PHE A 97 4.15 -2.78 8.45
CA PHE A 97 3.67 -4.07 7.97
C PHE A 97 3.58 -5.10 9.11
N GLU A 98 4.63 -5.18 9.95
CA GLU A 98 4.72 -6.09 11.09
C GLU A 98 3.88 -5.63 12.29
N SER A 99 3.52 -4.34 12.36
CA SER A 99 2.60 -3.83 13.39
C SER A 99 1.15 -4.28 13.18
N ASN A 100 0.80 -4.79 12.00
CA ASN A 100 -0.57 -5.19 11.69
C ASN A 100 -1.03 -6.33 12.62
N PRO A 101 -2.13 -6.14 13.35
CA PRO A 101 -2.63 -7.15 14.26
C PRO A 101 -3.25 -8.33 13.49
N PRO A 102 -3.22 -9.55 14.04
CA PRO A 102 -3.93 -10.67 13.43
C PRO A 102 -5.44 -10.42 13.52
N ILE A 103 -6.20 -10.93 12.52
CA ILE A 103 -7.65 -10.72 12.40
C ILE A 103 -8.41 -11.06 13.70
N LYS A 104 -7.98 -12.09 14.42
CA LYS A 104 -8.59 -12.53 15.69
C LYS A 104 -8.57 -11.46 16.79
N ASP A 105 -7.68 -10.47 16.71
CA ASP A 105 -7.50 -9.41 17.71
C ASP A 105 -8.24 -8.11 17.33
N LEU A 106 -8.70 -8.02 16.08
CA LEU A 106 -9.51 -6.91 15.58
C LEU A 106 -10.88 -6.89 16.25
N LYS A 107 -11.37 -5.69 16.58
CA LYS A 107 -12.75 -5.46 17.04
C LYS A 107 -13.74 -5.73 15.91
N ASN A 108 -13.44 -5.22 14.72
CA ASN A 108 -14.20 -5.45 13.50
C ASN A 108 -13.22 -5.59 12.32
N LEU A 109 -13.53 -6.49 11.39
CA LEU A 109 -12.86 -6.55 10.09
C LEU A 109 -13.59 -5.60 9.14
N THR A 110 -12.92 -4.50 8.76
CA THR A 110 -13.50 -3.45 7.91
C THR A 110 -12.60 -3.18 6.72
N TYR A 111 -13.22 -2.89 5.58
CA TYR A 111 -12.54 -2.59 4.32
C TYR A 111 -12.93 -1.21 3.80
N PRO A 112 -12.06 -0.60 2.96
CA PRO A 112 -12.43 0.57 2.17
C PRO A 112 -13.76 0.35 1.43
N THR A 113 -14.54 1.41 1.32
CA THR A 113 -15.74 1.39 0.48
C THR A 113 -15.32 1.37 -0.99
N LYS A 114 -16.18 0.86 -1.88
CA LYS A 114 -15.90 0.89 -3.34
C LYS A 114 -15.54 2.28 -3.86
N GLN A 115 -16.14 3.34 -3.32
CA GLN A 115 -15.81 4.72 -3.70
C GLN A 115 -14.41 5.15 -3.27
N GLU A 116 -13.92 4.63 -2.13
CA GLU A 116 -12.56 4.89 -1.66
C GLU A 116 -11.54 4.09 -2.48
N GLU A 117 -11.84 2.82 -2.77
CA GLU A 117 -11.03 1.96 -3.67
C GLU A 117 -10.91 2.59 -5.06
N GLU A 118 -12.04 2.94 -5.69
CA GLU A 118 -12.07 3.59 -7.00
C GLU A 118 -11.31 4.92 -7.00
N CYS A 119 -11.40 5.72 -5.93
CA CYS A 119 -10.67 6.98 -5.81
C CYS A 119 -9.15 6.75 -5.82
N VAL A 120 -8.67 5.75 -5.09
CA VAL A 120 -7.24 5.41 -5.00
C VAL A 120 -6.76 4.76 -6.30
N GLU A 121 -7.53 3.83 -6.86
CA GLU A 121 -7.16 3.12 -8.08
C GLU A 121 -7.00 4.08 -9.26
N VAL A 122 -7.97 4.98 -9.45
CA VAL A 122 -7.91 5.99 -10.53
C VAL A 122 -6.72 6.92 -10.34
N PHE A 123 -6.40 7.27 -9.09
CA PHE A 123 -5.23 8.08 -8.80
C PHE A 123 -3.93 7.33 -9.11
N PHE A 124 -3.77 6.11 -8.60
CA PHE A 124 -2.59 5.27 -8.81
C PHE A 124 -2.35 5.01 -10.30
N LYS A 125 -3.37 4.54 -11.02
CA LYS A 125 -3.30 4.27 -12.46
C LYS A 125 -2.85 5.48 -13.27
N LYS A 126 -3.29 6.68 -12.88
CA LYS A 126 -2.97 7.92 -13.58
C LYS A 126 -1.59 8.49 -13.23
N GLN A 127 -1.18 8.37 -11.96
CA GLN A 127 -0.04 9.13 -11.43
C GLN A 127 1.19 8.28 -11.14
N LEU A 128 1.02 6.99 -10.91
CA LEU A 128 2.05 6.12 -10.36
C LEU A 128 2.24 4.82 -11.13
N MET A 129 1.27 4.29 -11.87
CA MET A 129 1.40 3.00 -12.57
C MET A 129 2.69 2.88 -13.40
N ASP A 130 2.96 3.86 -14.27
CA ASP A 130 4.13 3.84 -15.17
C ASP A 130 5.47 3.98 -14.43
N ARG A 131 5.42 4.40 -13.17
CA ARG A 131 6.57 4.63 -12.29
C ARG A 131 6.38 3.99 -10.93
N LYS A 132 5.68 2.85 -10.89
CA LYS A 132 5.29 2.17 -9.64
C LYS A 132 6.51 1.79 -8.81
N ASP A 133 7.65 1.58 -9.44
CA ASP A 133 8.94 1.29 -8.81
C ASP A 133 9.59 2.51 -8.11
N GLU A 134 9.21 3.73 -8.50
CA GLU A 134 9.77 4.97 -7.96
C GLU A 134 9.24 5.23 -6.55
N LYS A 135 10.11 5.06 -5.55
CA LYS A 135 9.87 5.50 -4.18
C LYS A 135 9.63 7.02 -4.14
N THR A 136 8.72 7.48 -3.27
CA THR A 136 8.44 8.91 -3.12
C THR A 136 8.57 9.37 -1.66
N ASN A 137 8.89 10.64 -1.50
CA ASN A 137 8.56 11.36 -0.27
C ASN A 137 7.05 11.40 -0.08
N VAL A 138 6.62 11.85 1.11
CA VAL A 138 5.22 12.25 1.31
C VAL A 138 4.92 13.40 0.36
N THR A 139 3.98 13.17 -0.56
CA THR A 139 3.57 14.14 -1.58
C THR A 139 2.18 14.66 -1.24
N PHE A 140 2.04 15.98 -1.16
CA PHE A 140 0.78 16.68 -0.90
C PHE A 140 0.14 17.17 -2.21
N LEU A 141 -1.19 17.20 -2.28
CA LEU A 141 -1.98 17.50 -3.48
C LEU A 141 -2.93 18.69 -3.30
#